data_AF-A0A4E9EUB2-F1
#
_entry.id   AF-A0A4E9EUB2-F1
#
_cell.length_a   1.000
_cell.length_b   1.000
_cell.length_c   1.000
_cell.angle_alpha   90.00
_cell.angle_beta   90.00
_cell.angle_gamma   90.00
#
_symmetry.space_group_name_H-M   'P 1'
#
loop_
_entity.id
_entity.type
_entity.pdbx_description
1 polymer ?
#
loop_
_entity_poly.entity_id
_entity_poly.type
_entity_poly.pdbx_seq_one_letter_code
_entity_poly.pdbx_strand_id
1 'polypeptide(L)'
;MSRFRIYGRDFTFVNLSLHTVPFEDIKELVEQPETTKAARLRRNQIDILLKEIESEGLKDDSVLVAGAFNAQLFETHLLSDMASTQRATSYARKSADGKLEGIEQRDRHGRSVLTVETHRFDLHSIHDWFFRLGRGQMVKKYNGELAQVVFAGKLLEESVFFQPSRHYGINKMTGKEEFMKNLCPAWADRVLYNEKLSDLFRHDSFCASGLYYGLVAEKKFVGQHKPVALHATICLK
;
A
#
# COMPACT_ATOMS: atom_id res chain seq x y z
N MET A 1 -18.57 9.02 -8.57
CA MET A 1 -18.45 7.91 -9.54
C MET A 1 -18.76 8.45 -10.93
N SER A 2 -18.23 7.83 -11.98
CA SER A 2 -18.52 8.21 -13.36
C SER A 2 -18.90 6.96 -14.15
N ARG A 3 -20.04 7.01 -14.84
CA ARG A 3 -20.59 5.87 -15.58
C ARG A 3 -20.66 6.17 -17.06
N PHE A 4 -20.22 5.23 -17.89
CA PHE A 4 -20.20 5.37 -19.35
C PHE A 4 -20.70 4.10 -20.02
N ARG A 5 -21.43 4.26 -21.11
CA ARG A 5 -21.79 3.15 -22.00
C ARG A 5 -20.86 3.13 -23.20
N ILE A 6 -20.10 2.05 -23.37
CA ILE A 6 -19.09 1.89 -24.41
C ILE A 6 -19.41 0.60 -25.18
N TYR A 7 -19.73 0.71 -26.47
CA TYR A 7 -20.15 -0.41 -27.32
C TYR A 7 -21.26 -1.30 -26.70
N GLY A 8 -22.25 -0.68 -26.03
CA GLY A 8 -23.38 -1.39 -25.44
C GLY A 8 -23.09 -2.05 -24.09
N ARG A 9 -21.88 -1.91 -23.53
CA ARG A 9 -21.54 -2.34 -22.18
C ARG A 9 -21.41 -1.14 -21.25
N ASP A 10 -21.87 -1.29 -20.01
CA ASP A 10 -21.80 -0.25 -18.99
C ASP A 10 -20.51 -0.36 -18.17
N PHE A 11 -19.81 0.76 -18.02
CA PHE A 11 -18.58 0.91 -17.27
C PHE A 11 -18.77 1.91 -16.15
N THR A 12 -18.36 1.55 -14.94
CA THR A 12 -18.37 2.43 -13.79
C THR A 12 -16.95 2.63 -13.27
N PHE A 13 -16.54 3.88 -13.17
CA PHE A 13 -15.24 4.30 -12.66
C PHE A 13 -15.42 5.02 -11.32
N VAL A 14 -14.71 4.52 -10.30
CA VAL A 14 -14.71 5.06 -8.95
C VAL A 14 -13.30 5.56 -8.63
N ASN A 15 -13.17 6.85 -8.36
CA ASN A 15 -11.99 7.39 -7.71
C ASN A 15 -12.27 7.49 -6.21
N LEU A 16 -11.45 6.85 -5.37
CA LEU A 16 -11.62 6.84 -3.92
C LEU A 16 -10.41 7.43 -3.18
N SER A 17 -10.68 7.91 -1.98
CA SER A 17 -9.67 8.30 -1.00
C SER A 17 -10.16 7.85 0.36
N LEU A 18 -9.59 6.75 0.87
CA LEU A 18 -9.97 6.18 2.17
C LEU A 18 -9.32 6.94 3.33
N HIS A 19 -9.62 6.53 4.54
CA HIS A 19 -9.02 7.10 5.75
C HIS A 19 -7.49 7.01 5.72
N THR A 20 -6.85 8.16 5.91
CA THR A 20 -5.40 8.28 6.07
C THR A 20 -5.06 8.55 7.53
N VAL A 21 -3.92 8.04 7.98
CA VAL A 21 -3.30 8.45 9.23
C VAL A 21 -1.98 9.15 8.89
N PRO A 22 -1.66 10.27 9.54
CA PRO A 22 -0.37 10.93 9.35
C PRO A 22 0.79 10.07 9.89
N PHE A 23 0.47 9.17 10.82
CA PHE A 23 1.36 8.21 11.46
C PHE A 23 0.56 7.09 12.13
N GLU A 24 1.14 5.91 12.23
CA GLU A 24 0.55 4.80 12.98
C GLU A 24 0.63 5.05 14.49
N ASP A 25 -0.38 4.57 15.22
CA ASP A 25 -0.43 4.71 16.68
C ASP A 25 0.61 3.78 17.31
N ILE A 26 1.69 4.34 17.87
CA ILE A 26 2.75 3.57 18.52
C ILE A 26 2.20 2.60 19.56
N LYS A 27 1.14 2.99 20.29
CA LYS A 27 0.52 2.10 21.28
C LYS A 27 -0.06 0.87 20.60
N GLU A 28 -0.72 1.07 19.47
CA GLU A 28 -1.27 -0.01 18.65
C GLU A 28 -0.15 -0.89 18.08
N LEU A 29 0.97 -0.31 17.63
CA LEU A 29 2.14 -1.08 17.18
C LEU A 29 2.76 -1.94 18.29
N VAL A 30 2.76 -1.46 19.54
CA VAL A 30 3.22 -2.25 20.70
C VAL A 30 2.23 -3.36 21.07
N GLU A 31 0.93 -3.09 20.99
CA GLU A 31 -0.12 -4.08 21.22
C GLU A 31 -0.12 -5.20 20.17
N GLN A 32 0.47 -4.95 19.00
CA GLN A 32 0.54 -5.88 17.86
C GLN A 32 -0.79 -6.55 17.52
N PRO A 33 -1.88 -5.78 17.27
CA PRO A 33 -3.14 -6.38 16.90
C PRO A 33 -3.05 -7.02 15.51
N GLU A 34 -3.92 -7.99 15.26
CA GLU A 34 -4.06 -8.59 13.92
C GLU A 34 -4.51 -7.57 12.86
N THR A 35 -5.25 -6.54 13.26
CA THR A 35 -5.70 -5.46 12.37
C THR A 35 -5.77 -4.14 13.12
N THR A 36 -5.10 -3.11 12.60
CA THR A 36 -5.08 -1.76 13.20
C THR A 36 -6.43 -1.06 13.09
N LYS A 37 -6.68 -0.05 13.93
CA LYS A 37 -7.86 0.83 13.89
C LYS A 37 -8.03 1.45 12.50
N ALA A 38 -6.92 1.93 11.93
CA ALA A 38 -6.91 2.56 10.62
C ALA A 38 -7.31 1.56 9.51
N ALA A 39 -6.75 0.34 9.54
CA ALA A 39 -7.10 -0.72 8.60
C ALA A 39 -8.58 -1.15 8.73
N ARG A 40 -9.12 -1.28 9.95
CA ARG A 40 -10.55 -1.56 10.17
C ARG A 40 -11.45 -0.46 9.59
N LEU A 41 -11.07 0.80 9.78
CA LEU A 41 -11.85 1.93 9.25
C LEU A 41 -11.85 1.94 7.72
N ARG A 42 -10.68 1.72 7.09
CA ARG A 42 -10.57 1.60 5.63
C ARG A 42 -11.39 0.42 5.10
N ARG A 43 -11.36 -0.73 5.77
CA ARG A 43 -12.21 -1.89 5.45
C ARG A 43 -13.69 -1.53 5.50
N ASN A 44 -14.15 -0.87 6.57
CA ASN A 44 -15.55 -0.44 6.68
C ASN A 44 -15.96 0.51 5.56
N GLN A 45 -15.07 1.44 5.16
CA GLN A 45 -15.33 2.35 4.04
C GLN A 45 -15.43 1.60 2.70
N ILE A 46 -14.62 0.57 2.48
CA ILE A 46 -14.73 -0.31 1.30
C ILE A 46 -16.06 -1.07 1.34
N ASP A 47 -16.45 -1.63 2.48
CA ASP A 47 -17.72 -2.35 2.60
C ASP A 47 -18.93 -1.44 2.35
N ILE A 48 -18.87 -0.17 2.77
CA ILE A 48 -19.89 0.84 2.43
C ILE A 48 -19.91 1.11 0.92
N LEU A 49 -18.75 1.33 0.30
CA LEU A 49 -18.65 1.56 -1.15
C LEU A 49 -19.26 0.40 -1.95
N LEU A 50 -18.95 -0.84 -1.57
CA LEU A 50 -19.46 -2.02 -2.27
C LEU A 50 -20.97 -2.16 -2.14
N LYS A 51 -21.53 -1.82 -0.97
CA LYS A 51 -22.98 -1.76 -0.77
C LYS A 51 -23.64 -0.70 -1.63
N GLU A 52 -23.00 0.46 -1.79
CA GLU A 52 -23.52 1.54 -2.64
C GLU A 52 -23.53 1.14 -4.12
N ILE A 53 -22.45 0.51 -4.60
CA ILE A 53 -22.37 -0.05 -5.96
C ILE A 53 -23.52 -1.06 -6.19
N GLU A 54 -23.86 -1.86 -5.19
CA GLU A 54 -24.96 -2.80 -5.26
C GLU A 54 -26.33 -2.10 -5.27
N SER A 55 -26.58 -1.14 -4.36
CA SER A 55 -27.86 -0.42 -4.25
C SER A 55 -28.18 0.45 -5.45
N GLU A 56 -27.15 1.03 -6.08
CA GLU A 56 -27.32 1.79 -7.34
C GLU A 56 -27.51 0.88 -8.57
N GLY A 57 -27.50 -0.45 -8.39
CA GLY A 57 -27.64 -1.41 -9.49
C GLY A 57 -26.41 -1.45 -10.41
N LEU A 58 -25.26 -0.98 -9.93
CA LEU A 58 -23.99 -0.93 -10.69
C LEU A 58 -23.18 -2.22 -10.59
N LYS A 59 -23.64 -3.20 -9.78
CA LYS A 59 -23.03 -4.54 -9.72
C LYS A 59 -22.92 -5.20 -11.09
N ASP A 60 -23.80 -4.81 -12.01
CA ASP A 60 -23.84 -5.38 -13.34
C ASP A 60 -22.88 -4.72 -14.35
N ASP A 61 -22.30 -3.58 -13.99
CA ASP A 61 -21.31 -2.87 -14.80
C ASP A 61 -19.93 -3.54 -14.74
N SER A 62 -19.09 -3.21 -15.71
CA SER A 62 -17.63 -3.38 -15.58
C SER A 62 -17.09 -2.27 -14.68
N VAL A 63 -16.72 -2.62 -13.44
CA VAL A 63 -16.38 -1.64 -12.40
C VAL A 63 -14.86 -1.56 -12.21
N LEU A 64 -14.32 -0.34 -12.23
CA LEU A 64 -12.93 -0.03 -11.87
C LEU A 64 -12.93 0.93 -10.68
N VAL A 65 -12.18 0.58 -9.64
CA VAL A 65 -12.01 1.35 -8.42
C VAL A 65 -10.53 1.70 -8.24
N ALA A 66 -10.18 2.97 -8.37
CA ALA A 66 -8.80 3.44 -8.26
C ALA A 66 -8.68 4.57 -7.25
N GLY A 67 -7.46 4.82 -6.79
CA GLY A 67 -7.13 6.02 -6.00
C GLY A 67 -6.36 5.69 -4.73
N ALA A 68 -6.52 6.55 -3.73
CA ALA A 68 -5.79 6.49 -2.47
C ALA A 68 -6.51 5.55 -1.50
N PHE A 69 -6.23 4.26 -1.61
CA PHE A 69 -6.66 3.27 -0.62
C PHE A 69 -6.04 3.53 0.75
N ASN A 70 -4.89 4.21 0.81
CA ASN A 70 -4.19 4.50 2.06
C ASN A 70 -3.82 3.25 2.87
N ALA A 71 -3.79 2.10 2.20
CA ALA A 71 -3.43 0.81 2.77
C ALA A 71 -1.96 0.82 3.17
N GLN A 72 -1.67 0.29 4.35
CA GLN A 72 -0.32 0.22 4.89
C GLN A 72 0.21 -1.21 4.88
N LEU A 73 1.53 -1.33 5.07
CA LEU A 73 2.10 -2.63 5.39
C LEU A 73 1.67 -3.03 6.80
N PHE A 74 1.55 -4.33 7.07
CA PHE A 74 1.44 -4.84 8.43
C PHE A 74 2.75 -4.60 9.18
N GLU A 75 2.90 -3.38 9.71
CA GLU A 75 4.11 -2.92 10.38
C GLU A 75 4.46 -3.82 11.56
N THR A 76 3.48 -4.30 12.33
CA THR A 76 3.69 -5.20 13.47
C THR A 76 4.46 -6.47 13.07
N HIS A 77 4.07 -7.10 11.98
CA HIS A 77 4.76 -8.29 11.45
C HIS A 77 6.13 -7.94 10.87
N LEU A 78 6.25 -6.80 10.18
CA LEU A 78 7.53 -6.30 9.69
C LEU A 78 8.50 -6.06 10.84
N LEU A 79 8.08 -5.41 11.92
CA LEU A 79 8.89 -5.13 13.11
C LEU A 79 9.38 -6.41 13.76
N SER A 80 8.50 -7.39 13.94
CA SER A 80 8.85 -8.69 14.54
C SER A 80 9.84 -9.48 13.67
N ASP A 81 9.63 -9.52 12.35
CA ASP A 81 10.55 -10.18 11.43
C ASP A 81 11.91 -9.49 11.36
N MET A 82 11.93 -8.16 11.43
CA MET A 82 13.16 -7.37 11.43
C MET A 82 13.99 -7.63 12.70
N ALA A 83 13.35 -7.66 13.87
CA ALA A 83 14.02 -8.02 15.12
C ALA A 83 14.64 -9.43 15.03
N SER A 84 13.88 -10.39 14.53
CA SER A 84 14.33 -11.78 14.37
C SER A 84 15.51 -11.89 13.39
N THR A 85 15.35 -11.36 12.18
CA THR A 85 16.34 -11.46 11.09
C THR A 85 17.65 -10.79 11.45
N GLN A 86 17.60 -9.65 12.15
CA GLN A 86 18.80 -8.91 12.54
C GLN A 86 19.36 -9.32 13.90
N ARG A 87 18.74 -10.30 14.58
CA ARG A 87 19.04 -10.67 15.96
C ARG A 87 19.07 -9.45 16.88
N ALA A 88 18.12 -8.54 16.67
CA ALA A 88 18.00 -7.30 17.39
C ALA A 88 17.06 -7.45 18.59
N THR A 89 17.32 -6.70 19.64
CA THR A 89 16.45 -6.61 20.81
C THR A 89 15.59 -5.36 20.69
N SER A 90 14.28 -5.51 20.92
CA SER A 90 13.30 -4.41 20.91
C SER A 90 13.22 -3.74 22.28
N TYR A 91 13.23 -2.41 22.28
CA TYR A 91 13.13 -1.56 23.45
C TYR A 91 11.97 -0.57 23.27
N ALA A 92 11.14 -0.44 24.31
CA ALA A 92 10.18 0.65 24.38
C ALA A 92 10.92 1.94 24.75
N ARG A 93 10.80 2.97 23.91
CA ARG A 93 11.27 4.32 24.21
C ARG A 93 10.21 5.02 25.03
N LYS A 94 10.59 5.53 26.19
CA LYS A 94 9.72 6.27 27.09
C LYS A 94 10.30 7.65 27.35
N SER A 95 9.41 8.62 27.48
CA SER A 95 9.72 9.97 27.94
C SER A 95 10.19 9.96 29.40
N ALA A 96 10.65 11.12 29.89
CA ALA A 96 11.04 11.30 31.29
C ALA A 96 9.87 11.06 32.28
N ASP A 97 8.63 11.32 31.86
CA ASP A 97 7.39 11.02 32.60
C ASP A 97 6.88 9.58 32.40
N GLY A 98 7.64 8.72 31.71
CA GLY A 98 7.35 7.30 31.55
C GLY A 98 6.31 6.96 30.46
N LYS A 99 5.89 7.95 29.68
CA LYS A 99 4.96 7.77 28.56
C LYS A 99 5.69 7.11 27.38
N LEU A 100 5.04 6.16 26.73
CA LEU A 100 5.56 5.50 25.53
C LEU A 100 5.68 6.53 24.38
N GLU A 101 6.89 6.68 23.85
CA GLU A 101 7.24 7.60 22.74
C GLU A 101 7.65 6.87 21.47
N GLY A 102 8.02 5.59 21.56
CA GLY A 102 8.47 4.84 20.39
C GLY A 102 8.95 3.42 20.68
N ILE A 103 9.42 2.79 19.62
CA ILE A 103 10.06 1.48 19.62
C ILE A 103 11.43 1.65 18.98
N GLU A 104 12.46 1.12 19.62
CA GLU A 104 13.81 1.05 19.07
C GLU A 104 14.28 -0.40 19.04
N GLN A 105 14.84 -0.86 17.93
CA GLN A 105 15.52 -2.16 17.87
C GLN A 105 17.02 -1.94 17.76
N ARG A 106 17.79 -2.65 18.60
CA ARG A 106 19.25 -2.59 18.58
C ARG A 106 19.85 -3.95 18.29
N ASP A 107 20.85 -3.98 17.41
CA ASP A 107 21.60 -5.20 17.12
C ASP A 107 22.46 -5.65 18.31
N ARG A 108 23.13 -6.80 18.16
CA ARG A 108 24.05 -7.35 19.18
C ARG A 108 25.23 -6.43 19.54
N HIS A 109 25.51 -5.41 18.73
CA HIS A 109 26.57 -4.42 18.96
C HIS A 109 26.01 -3.13 19.59
N GLY A 110 24.73 -3.11 19.95
CA GLY A 110 24.05 -1.95 20.53
C GLY A 110 23.69 -0.86 19.52
N ARG A 111 23.85 -1.11 18.21
CA ARG A 111 23.55 -0.12 17.17
C ARG A 111 22.06 -0.12 16.88
N SER A 112 21.46 1.07 16.77
CA SER A 112 20.07 1.23 16.36
C SER A 112 19.89 0.77 14.91
N VAL A 113 19.04 -0.23 14.71
CA VAL A 113 18.72 -0.77 13.38
C VAL A 113 17.31 -0.43 12.93
N LEU A 114 16.44 -0.08 13.88
CA LEU A 114 15.09 0.39 13.62
C LEU A 114 14.66 1.40 14.68
N THR A 115 13.97 2.45 14.28
CA THR A 115 13.32 3.41 15.17
C THR A 115 11.94 3.78 14.64
N VAL A 116 10.93 3.59 15.49
CA VAL A 116 9.54 3.99 15.22
C VAL A 116 9.07 4.94 16.31
N GLU A 117 8.57 6.09 15.91
CA GLU A 117 8.04 7.17 16.75
C GLU A 117 6.85 7.82 16.03
N THR A 118 6.17 8.76 16.70
CA THR A 118 4.96 9.41 16.16
C THR A 118 5.18 10.08 14.81
N HIS A 119 6.41 10.46 14.47
CA HIS A 119 6.72 11.07 13.17
C HIS A 119 7.94 10.44 12.51
N ARG A 120 8.23 9.19 12.87
CA ARG A 120 9.43 8.52 12.41
C ARG A 120 9.18 7.03 12.19
N PHE A 121 9.54 6.55 11.00
CA PHE A 121 9.74 5.16 10.69
C PHE A 121 11.08 5.04 9.98
N ASP A 122 12.11 4.57 10.67
CA ASP A 122 13.48 4.63 10.20
C ASP A 122 14.17 3.29 10.36
N LEU A 123 14.59 2.68 9.24
CA LEU A 123 15.44 1.47 9.24
C LEU A 123 16.93 1.85 9.11
N HIS A 124 17.24 3.09 9.51
CA HIS A 124 18.57 3.70 9.49
C HIS A 124 19.25 3.59 8.12
N SER A 125 20.37 2.86 8.05
CA SER A 125 21.22 2.79 6.86
C SER A 125 20.61 2.00 5.70
N ILE A 126 19.60 1.17 5.96
CA ILE A 126 19.00 0.30 4.94
C ILE A 126 17.61 0.77 4.49
N HIS A 127 17.09 1.87 5.03
CA HIS A 127 15.68 2.27 4.83
C HIS A 127 15.28 2.33 3.35
N ASP A 128 15.93 3.17 2.54
CA ASP A 128 15.56 3.28 1.13
C ASP A 128 15.80 1.96 0.36
N TRP A 129 16.95 1.34 0.56
CA TRP A 129 17.33 0.09 -0.10
C TRP A 129 16.34 -1.04 0.19
N PHE A 130 15.91 -1.20 1.43
CA PHE A 130 15.03 -2.28 1.88
C PHE A 130 13.67 -2.26 1.17
N PHE A 131 13.07 -1.07 1.02
CA PHE A 131 11.78 -0.91 0.33
C PHE A 131 11.90 -0.93 -1.20
N ARG A 132 13.06 -0.60 -1.77
CA ARG A 132 13.31 -0.68 -3.22
C ARG A 132 13.80 -2.05 -3.69
N LEU A 133 14.42 -2.85 -2.82
CA LEU A 133 15.06 -4.09 -3.19
C LEU A 133 14.05 -5.03 -3.87
N GLY A 134 14.43 -5.52 -5.05
CA GLY A 134 13.56 -6.35 -5.87
C GLY A 134 12.21 -5.70 -6.15
N ARG A 135 12.14 -4.37 -6.36
CA ARG A 135 10.88 -3.63 -6.56
C ARG A 135 9.88 -3.85 -5.42
N GLY A 136 10.38 -3.86 -4.18
CA GLY A 136 9.57 -4.07 -2.98
C GLY A 136 9.14 -5.52 -2.73
N GLN A 137 9.53 -6.50 -3.55
CA GLN A 137 9.07 -7.89 -3.34
C GLN A 137 9.43 -8.46 -1.96
N MET A 138 10.48 -7.96 -1.28
CA MET A 138 10.83 -8.37 0.08
C MET A 138 9.79 -8.01 1.14
N VAL A 139 9.08 -6.90 0.94
CA VAL A 139 8.07 -6.41 1.89
C VAL A 139 6.64 -6.70 1.44
N LYS A 140 6.47 -7.29 0.25
CA LYS A 140 5.15 -7.63 -0.30
C LYS A 140 4.35 -8.58 0.59
N LYS A 141 5.02 -9.46 1.34
CA LYS A 141 4.35 -10.36 2.30
C LYS A 141 3.62 -9.61 3.43
N TYR A 142 3.95 -8.34 3.67
CA TYR A 142 3.26 -7.48 4.64
C TYR A 142 2.15 -6.63 4.00
N ASN A 143 1.98 -6.66 2.67
CA ASN A 143 0.94 -5.91 1.95
C ASN A 143 -0.39 -6.68 1.94
N GLY A 144 -0.92 -6.99 3.14
CA GLY A 144 -2.11 -7.80 3.27
C GLY A 144 -3.36 -7.05 3.74
N GLU A 145 -3.32 -5.73 3.90
CA GLU A 145 -4.48 -4.99 4.39
C GLU A 145 -5.69 -5.10 3.45
N LEU A 146 -5.45 -5.01 2.13
CA LEU A 146 -6.49 -5.18 1.11
C LEU A 146 -6.77 -6.64 0.75
N ALA A 147 -6.04 -7.59 1.35
CA ALA A 147 -6.17 -9.03 1.09
C ALA A 147 -7.61 -9.51 1.28
N GLN A 148 -8.30 -9.01 2.31
CA GLN A 148 -9.68 -9.39 2.61
C GLN A 148 -10.67 -9.05 1.48
N VAL A 149 -10.43 -7.96 0.75
CA VAL A 149 -11.32 -7.54 -0.35
C VAL A 149 -10.93 -8.25 -1.64
N VAL A 150 -9.62 -8.38 -1.89
CA VAL A 150 -9.08 -9.01 -3.10
C VAL A 150 -9.29 -10.53 -3.12
N PHE A 151 -9.00 -11.22 -2.01
CA PHE A 151 -9.11 -12.69 -1.95
C PHE A 151 -10.52 -13.20 -1.64
N ALA A 152 -11.44 -12.35 -1.17
CA ALA A 152 -12.85 -12.72 -1.00
C ALA A 152 -13.66 -12.57 -2.30
N GLY A 153 -13.01 -12.26 -3.43
CA GLY A 153 -13.66 -12.14 -4.74
C GLY A 153 -14.55 -10.90 -4.90
N LYS A 154 -14.50 -9.94 -3.97
CA LYS A 154 -15.31 -8.70 -4.06
C LYS A 154 -14.76 -7.75 -5.12
N LEU A 155 -13.44 -7.61 -5.14
CA LEU A 155 -12.68 -6.93 -6.18
C LEU A 155 -11.44 -7.77 -6.49
N LEU A 156 -10.84 -7.53 -7.64
CA LEU A 156 -9.64 -8.17 -8.15
C LEU A 156 -8.56 -7.11 -8.33
N GLU A 157 -7.32 -7.57 -8.36
CA GLU A 157 -6.16 -6.73 -8.59
C GLU A 157 -5.13 -7.47 -9.42
N GLU A 158 -4.51 -6.75 -10.35
CA GLU A 158 -3.36 -7.26 -11.08
C GLU A 158 -2.15 -7.44 -10.15
N SER A 159 -1.26 -8.35 -10.53
CA SER A 159 -0.08 -8.65 -9.72
C SER A 159 0.83 -7.42 -9.56
N VAL A 160 1.00 -6.96 -8.31
CA VAL A 160 1.87 -5.83 -7.98
C VAL A 160 3.34 -6.21 -8.12
N PHE A 161 4.00 -5.70 -9.16
CA PHE A 161 5.43 -5.89 -9.47
C PHE A 161 6.25 -4.60 -9.40
N PHE A 162 5.73 -3.57 -8.75
CA PHE A 162 6.39 -2.28 -8.53
C PHE A 162 6.64 -2.04 -7.04
N GLN A 163 7.60 -1.18 -6.69
CA GLN A 163 7.88 -0.85 -5.28
C GLN A 163 6.75 0.00 -4.65
N PRO A 164 6.76 0.25 -3.32
CA PRO A 164 5.77 1.11 -2.67
C PRO A 164 5.54 2.45 -3.41
N SER A 165 4.28 2.93 -3.45
CA SER A 165 3.91 4.15 -4.17
C SER A 165 4.21 5.43 -3.39
N ARG A 166 4.50 5.32 -2.10
CA ARG A 166 4.79 6.43 -1.18
C ARG A 166 5.50 5.92 0.08
N HIS A 167 6.18 6.76 0.86
CA HIS A 167 6.35 8.22 0.70
C HIS A 167 7.74 8.55 0.16
N TYR A 168 7.82 9.24 -0.98
CA TYR A 168 9.08 9.66 -1.60
C TYR A 168 9.48 11.08 -1.17
N GLY A 169 10.78 11.37 -1.09
CA GLY A 169 11.31 12.70 -0.85
C GLY A 169 12.68 12.88 -1.49
N ILE A 170 13.15 14.12 -1.57
CA ILE A 170 14.52 14.40 -1.98
C ILE A 170 15.41 14.50 -0.74
N ASN A 171 16.42 13.65 -0.67
CA ASN A 171 17.45 13.75 0.34
C ASN A 171 18.22 15.05 0.10
N LYS A 172 18.19 15.96 1.08
CA LYS A 172 18.78 17.30 0.97
C LYS A 172 20.29 17.27 0.75
N MET A 173 20.98 16.22 1.19
CA MET A 173 22.44 16.11 1.13
C MET A 173 22.92 15.43 -0.15
N THR A 174 22.23 14.38 -0.59
CA THR A 174 22.62 13.64 -1.79
C THR A 174 21.94 14.14 -3.05
N GLY A 175 20.85 14.91 -2.92
CA GLY A 175 19.98 15.34 -4.02
C GLY A 175 19.19 14.19 -4.66
N LYS A 176 19.24 12.99 -4.09
CA LYS A 176 18.59 11.80 -4.63
C LYS A 176 17.20 11.61 -4.05
N GLU A 177 16.32 10.99 -4.84
CA GLU A 177 15.03 10.53 -4.36
C GLU A 177 15.21 9.33 -3.42
N GLU A 178 14.63 9.41 -2.24
CA GLU A 178 14.64 8.35 -1.22
C GLU A 178 13.25 8.22 -0.60
N PHE A 179 12.96 7.04 -0.03
CA PHE A 179 11.81 6.91 0.85
C PHE A 179 11.98 7.79 2.10
N MET A 180 10.94 8.55 2.43
CA MET A 180 10.89 9.39 3.60
C MET A 180 10.75 8.53 4.86
N LYS A 181 11.40 8.99 5.93
CA LYS A 181 11.46 8.29 7.21
C LYS A 181 10.36 8.72 8.18
N ASN A 182 9.28 9.31 7.70
CA ASN A 182 8.17 9.79 8.53
C ASN A 182 7.07 8.74 8.71
N LEU A 183 6.89 7.85 7.72
CA LEU A 183 5.94 6.74 7.74
C LEU A 183 6.54 5.54 7.01
N CYS A 184 6.11 4.33 7.35
CA CYS A 184 6.47 3.14 6.60
C CYS A 184 6.02 3.26 5.13
N PRO A 185 6.93 3.07 4.16
CA PRO A 185 6.56 3.00 2.76
C PRO A 185 5.57 1.87 2.47
N ALA A 186 4.52 2.16 1.69
CA ALA A 186 3.45 1.20 1.39
C ALA A 186 2.86 1.34 -0.04
N TRP A 187 2.14 0.31 -0.49
CA TRP A 187 1.31 0.33 -1.70
C TRP A 187 -0.07 0.88 -1.38
N ALA A 188 -0.11 2.18 -1.14
CA ALA A 188 -1.30 2.85 -0.66
C ALA A 188 -2.17 3.40 -1.81
N ASP A 189 -1.63 3.48 -3.02
CA ASP A 189 -2.35 3.83 -4.25
C ASP A 189 -2.54 2.57 -5.10
N ARG A 190 -3.77 2.27 -5.50
CA ARG A 190 -4.12 0.98 -6.14
C ARG A 190 -5.17 1.17 -7.22
N VAL A 191 -5.25 0.19 -8.11
CA VAL A 191 -6.33 0.03 -9.08
C VAL A 191 -6.91 -1.36 -8.93
N LEU A 192 -8.15 -1.43 -8.48
CA LEU A 192 -8.94 -2.65 -8.31
C LEU A 192 -10.09 -2.66 -9.32
N TYR A 193 -10.64 -3.84 -9.60
CA TYR A 193 -11.74 -4.00 -10.56
C TYR A 193 -12.60 -5.22 -10.22
N ASN A 194 -13.81 -5.34 -10.76
CA ASN A 194 -14.64 -6.53 -10.55
C ASN A 194 -14.37 -7.62 -11.60
N GLU A 195 -14.93 -8.82 -11.39
CA GLU A 195 -14.84 -9.96 -12.31
C GLU A 195 -15.27 -9.58 -13.73
N LYS A 196 -16.38 -8.82 -13.87
CA LYS A 196 -16.89 -8.40 -15.18
C LYS A 196 -15.89 -7.59 -15.99
N LEU A 197 -15.14 -6.69 -15.37
CA LEU A 197 -14.08 -5.95 -16.06
C LEU A 197 -12.85 -6.83 -16.32
N SER A 198 -12.52 -7.71 -15.38
CA SER A 198 -11.42 -8.68 -15.54
C SER A 198 -11.63 -9.58 -16.77
N ASP A 199 -12.86 -10.04 -17.00
CA ASP A 199 -13.22 -10.87 -18.16
C ASP A 199 -13.01 -10.16 -19.51
N LEU A 200 -12.91 -8.83 -19.50
CA LEU A 200 -12.65 -8.06 -20.71
C LEU A 200 -11.15 -7.94 -20.99
N PHE A 201 -10.27 -8.13 -20.01
CA PHE A 201 -8.83 -7.97 -20.23
C PHE A 201 -8.30 -8.99 -21.24
N ARG A 202 -7.60 -8.48 -22.26
CA ARG A 202 -6.88 -9.34 -23.19
C ARG A 202 -5.53 -9.74 -22.62
N HIS A 203 -5.37 -11.04 -22.42
CA HIS A 203 -4.09 -11.66 -22.10
C HIS A 203 -3.50 -12.24 -23.40
N ASP A 204 -2.84 -11.42 -24.22
CA ASP A 204 -2.17 -11.92 -25.42
C ASP A 204 -0.99 -12.82 -25.01
N SER A 205 -1.07 -14.10 -25.39
CA SER A 205 -0.16 -15.16 -24.94
C SER A 205 1.22 -15.17 -25.62
N PHE A 206 1.47 -14.28 -26.58
CA PHE A 206 2.68 -14.30 -27.43
C PHE A 206 3.61 -13.09 -27.31
N CYS A 207 3.20 -12.00 -26.66
CA CYS A 207 4.06 -10.85 -26.38
C CYS A 207 3.63 -10.23 -25.06
N ALA A 208 4.60 -9.88 -24.21
CA ALA A 208 4.32 -8.99 -23.09
C ALA A 208 3.55 -7.74 -23.59
N SER A 209 2.58 -7.28 -22.80
CA SER A 209 1.86 -6.00 -22.91
C SER A 209 0.54 -5.93 -23.69
N GLY A 210 -0.46 -6.71 -23.25
CA GLY A 210 -1.85 -6.21 -23.26
C GLY A 210 -2.19 -5.40 -21.99
N LEU A 211 -1.43 -5.63 -20.91
CA LEU A 211 -1.71 -5.11 -19.59
C LEU A 211 -0.42 -4.64 -18.89
N TYR A 212 -0.43 -3.43 -18.36
CA TYR A 212 0.62 -2.85 -17.53
C TYR A 212 -0.02 -2.35 -16.23
N TYR A 213 0.50 -2.79 -15.09
CA TYR A 213 0.14 -2.28 -13.78
C TYR A 213 1.39 -1.86 -13.02
N GLY A 214 1.57 -0.55 -12.80
CA GLY A 214 2.85 -0.04 -12.31
C GLY A 214 2.88 1.43 -11.94
N LEU A 215 4.06 1.88 -11.52
CA LEU A 215 4.34 3.28 -11.21
C LEU A 215 4.64 4.08 -12.47
N VAL A 216 3.93 5.18 -12.65
CA VAL A 216 4.31 6.23 -13.59
C VAL A 216 5.48 7.02 -13.01
N ALA A 217 6.41 7.42 -13.87
CA ALA A 217 7.60 8.17 -13.48
C ALA A 217 8.46 7.48 -12.40
N GLU A 218 8.57 6.14 -12.45
CA GLU A 218 9.35 5.34 -11.49
C GLU A 218 10.76 5.90 -11.21
N LYS A 219 11.45 6.40 -12.25
CA LYS A 219 12.81 6.95 -12.19
C LYS A 219 12.91 8.46 -11.91
N LYS A 220 11.79 9.17 -11.78
CA LYS A 220 11.76 10.63 -11.57
C LYS A 220 10.98 10.97 -10.30
N PHE A 221 11.48 11.93 -9.54
CA PHE A 221 10.71 12.51 -8.45
C PHE A 221 9.64 13.42 -9.02
N VAL A 222 8.38 13.07 -8.77
CA VAL A 222 7.20 13.84 -9.20
C VAL A 222 6.33 14.29 -8.03
N GLY A 223 6.72 13.91 -6.81
CA GLY A 223 5.98 14.18 -5.58
C GLY A 223 6.19 13.07 -4.56
N GLN A 224 5.59 13.23 -3.37
CA GLN A 224 5.68 12.21 -2.32
C GLN A 224 4.95 10.91 -2.68
N HIS A 225 3.96 11.01 -3.57
CA HIS A 225 3.19 9.89 -4.06
C HIS A 225 3.49 9.73 -5.55
N LYS A 226 4.01 8.56 -5.95
CA LYS A 226 4.17 8.23 -7.36
C LYS A 226 2.83 7.77 -7.92
N PRO A 227 2.38 8.29 -9.07
CA PRO A 227 1.13 7.84 -9.67
C PRO A 227 1.19 6.35 -10.01
N VAL A 228 0.11 5.62 -9.73
CA VAL A 228 -0.08 4.23 -10.12
C VAL A 228 -1.02 4.20 -11.33
N ALA A 229 -0.67 3.41 -12.33
CA ALA A 229 -1.47 3.25 -13.54
C ALA A 229 -1.71 1.78 -13.87
N LEU A 230 -2.95 1.48 -14.25
CA LEU A 230 -3.34 0.28 -14.97
C LEU A 230 -3.63 0.67 -16.42
N HIS A 231 -2.89 0.13 -17.37
CA HIS A 231 -3.13 0.27 -18.80
C HIS A 231 -3.46 -1.11 -19.34
N ALA A 232 -4.66 -1.30 -19.88
CA ALA A 232 -5.13 -2.59 -20.36
C ALA A 232 -5.88 -2.46 -21.69
N THR A 233 -5.68 -3.45 -22.56
CA THR A 233 -6.53 -3.66 -23.74
C THR A 233 -7.73 -4.51 -23.35
N ILE A 234 -8.93 -4.04 -23.66
CA ILE A 234 -10.19 -4.76 -23.38
C ILE A 234 -10.86 -5.31 -24.64
N CYS A 235 -11.52 -6.47 -24.54
CA CYS A 235 -12.36 -7.03 -25.60
C CYS A 235 -13.84 -6.66 -25.37
N LEU A 236 -14.41 -5.90 -26.29
CA LEU A 236 -15.82 -5.47 -26.22
C LEU A 236 -16.75 -6.27 -27.13
N LYS A 237 -16.17 -7.09 -28.03
CA LYS A 237 -16.87 -7.98 -28.94
C LYS A 237 -17.27 -9.27 -28.23
#